data_AF-A0A7V9BJE7-F1
#
_entry.id   AF-A0A7V9BJE7-F1
#
_cell.length_a   1.000
_cell.length_b   1.000
_cell.length_c   1.000
_cell.angle_alpha   90.00
_cell.angle_beta   90.00
_cell.angle_gamma   90.00
#
_symmetry.space_group_name_H-M   'P 1'
#
loop_
_entity.id
_entity.type
_entity.pdbx_description
1 polymer ?
#
loop_
_entity_poly.entity_id
_entity_poly.type
_entity_poly.pdbx_seq_one_letter_code
_entity_poly.pdbx_strand_id
1 'polypeptide(L)'
;MKAAAAFVVPTLSVLESVAGVAGVSELATAPGLAAFLTPEEKNGLKVTFPQRAGSRVRLHHAIDATRELHAAGVPIPAGSDAPNTGTIHGATIHRELALLVRAGLSPIAALTAATGAPARAFNLSDRGRIVAGRRADLLLVDGDPTSDVTATRNIVAIWKGGVRLDRQPASTEAQRAEAVIAGKISDFDGAEPSSEFGEGWQVSTDTLFGGASDARMQLTRPGAAGSAGALEVSGAIKPGSPFPWAGAMFFPASPPMTPANVSAFTARRPTRTCEALPS
;
A
#
# COMPACT_ATOMS: atom_id res chain seq x y z
N MET A 1 14.64 -8.75 27.95
CA MET A 1 13.45 -9.19 27.19
C MET A 1 13.92 -9.90 25.95
N LYS A 2 13.55 -11.18 25.73
CA LYS A 2 13.80 -11.85 24.45
C LYS A 2 13.08 -11.02 23.37
N ALA A 3 13.79 -10.65 22.31
CA ALA A 3 13.24 -9.87 21.20
C ALA A 3 11.96 -10.54 20.71
N ALA A 4 10.81 -9.92 21.00
CA ALA A 4 9.55 -10.38 20.44
C ALA A 4 9.66 -10.27 18.92
N ALA A 5 9.20 -11.30 18.20
CA ALA A 5 9.10 -11.35 16.74
C ALA A 5 8.02 -10.40 16.18
N ALA A 6 7.83 -9.25 16.84
CA ALA A 6 6.82 -8.27 16.54
C ALA A 6 7.49 -6.99 16.04
N PHE A 7 6.86 -6.36 15.06
CA PHE A 7 7.22 -5.04 14.56
C PHE A 7 6.00 -4.12 14.73
N VAL A 8 6.24 -2.81 14.76
CA VAL A 8 5.16 -1.81 14.81
C VAL A 8 5.26 -0.95 13.56
N VAL A 9 4.16 -0.84 12.82
CA VAL A 9 4.01 0.13 11.73
C VAL A 9 3.25 1.33 12.30
N PRO A 10 3.90 2.47 12.55
CA PRO A 10 3.27 3.57 13.29
C PRO A 10 2.12 4.24 12.54
N THR A 11 2.23 4.36 11.21
CA THR A 11 1.25 5.07 10.36
C THR A 11 1.01 6.50 10.85
N LEU A 12 2.09 7.19 11.23
CA LEU A 12 2.04 8.53 11.81
C LEU A 12 1.30 9.51 10.89
N SER A 13 1.40 9.35 9.57
CA SER A 13 0.67 10.16 8.59
C SER A 13 -0.85 10.08 8.73
N VAL A 14 -1.41 8.90 9.04
CA VAL A 14 -2.85 8.76 9.33
C VAL A 14 -3.17 9.36 10.70
N LEU A 15 -2.29 9.15 11.69
CA LEU A 15 -2.48 9.73 13.02
C LEU A 15 -2.40 11.26 13.02
N GLU A 16 -1.68 11.90 12.09
CA GLU A 16 -1.76 13.34 11.83
C GLU A 16 -3.20 13.72 11.47
N SER A 17 -3.80 13.04 10.49
CA SER A 17 -5.18 13.28 10.06
C SER A 17 -6.20 13.03 11.17
N VAL A 18 -6.05 11.94 11.93
CA VAL A 18 -6.91 11.63 13.09
C VAL A 18 -6.80 12.70 14.18
N ALA A 19 -5.61 13.27 14.38
CA ALA A 19 -5.39 14.39 15.29
C ALA A 19 -5.83 15.76 14.74
N GLY A 20 -6.40 15.80 13.53
CA GLY A 20 -6.84 17.05 12.88
C GLY A 20 -5.69 17.90 12.33
N VAL A 21 -4.49 17.32 12.20
CA VAL A 21 -3.30 17.98 11.67
C VAL A 21 -3.21 17.68 10.18
N ALA A 22 -3.38 18.70 9.34
CA ALA A 22 -3.26 18.59 7.89
C ALA A 22 -1.79 18.58 7.40
N GLY A 23 -0.88 17.90 8.11
CA GLY A 23 0.57 17.93 7.80
C GLY A 23 0.93 17.35 6.43
N VAL A 24 0.13 16.40 5.94
CA VAL A 24 0.21 15.82 4.60
C VAL A 24 -0.14 16.80 3.46
N SER A 25 -0.81 17.92 3.75
CA SER A 25 -1.24 18.86 2.71
C SER A 25 -0.07 19.53 2.00
N GLU A 26 1.11 19.59 2.63
CA GLU A 26 2.36 20.08 2.03
C GLU A 26 2.75 19.29 0.77
N LEU A 27 2.34 18.02 0.67
CA LEU A 27 2.67 17.17 -0.48
C LEU A 27 1.93 17.60 -1.75
N ALA A 28 0.80 18.31 -1.63
CA ALA A 28 0.01 18.77 -2.76
C ALA A 28 0.74 19.82 -3.62
N THR A 29 1.73 20.50 -3.03
CA THR A 29 2.54 21.54 -3.69
C THR A 29 4.03 21.19 -3.75
N ALA A 30 4.45 20.03 -3.24
CA ALA A 30 5.84 19.60 -3.27
C ALA A 30 6.32 19.40 -4.73
N PRO A 31 7.40 20.08 -5.19
CA PRO A 31 7.79 20.09 -6.61
C PRO A 31 7.96 18.70 -7.24
N GLY A 32 8.59 17.75 -6.52
CA GLY A 32 8.80 16.38 -6.99
C GLY A 32 7.55 15.48 -6.98
N LEU A 33 6.42 15.93 -6.43
CA LEU A 33 5.19 15.14 -6.30
C LEU A 33 3.97 15.78 -6.97
N ALA A 34 3.84 17.11 -6.91
CA ALA A 34 2.62 17.82 -7.29
C ALA A 34 2.20 17.60 -8.76
N ALA A 35 3.15 17.40 -9.68
CA ALA A 35 2.84 17.09 -11.08
C ALA A 35 2.26 15.68 -11.29
N PHE A 36 2.40 14.81 -10.29
CA PHE A 36 2.01 13.40 -10.33
C PHE A 36 0.83 13.10 -9.41
N LEU A 37 0.09 14.13 -9.01
CA LEU A 37 -1.14 14.02 -8.22
C LEU A 37 -2.30 14.65 -8.98
N THR A 38 -3.44 13.94 -9.03
CA THR A 38 -4.67 14.49 -9.60
C THR A 38 -5.20 15.66 -8.74
N PRO A 39 -6.10 16.51 -9.27
CA PRO A 39 -6.79 17.50 -8.46
C PRO A 39 -7.52 16.90 -7.25
N GLU A 40 -8.15 15.73 -7.42
CA GLU A 40 -8.88 15.01 -6.38
C GLU A 40 -7.93 14.52 -5.28
N GLU A 41 -6.78 13.95 -5.65
CA GLU A 41 -5.75 13.51 -4.69
C GLU A 41 -5.18 14.71 -3.92
N LYS A 42 -4.91 15.83 -4.61
CA LYS A 42 -4.47 17.07 -3.96
C LYS A 42 -5.51 17.60 -2.97
N ASN A 43 -6.79 17.45 -3.27
CA ASN A 43 -7.86 17.82 -2.34
C ASN A 43 -7.96 16.82 -1.18
N GLY A 44 -7.79 15.53 -1.45
CA GLY A 44 -7.73 14.45 -0.45
C GLY A 44 -6.63 14.65 0.59
N LEU A 45 -5.49 15.24 0.21
CA LEU A 45 -4.41 15.60 1.15
C LEU A 45 -4.76 16.76 2.10
N LYS A 46 -5.83 17.52 1.82
CA LYS A 46 -6.24 18.69 2.63
C LYS A 46 -7.33 18.36 3.65
N VAL A 47 -8.00 17.22 3.50
CA VAL A 47 -9.03 16.76 4.42
C VAL A 47 -8.43 15.95 5.56
N THR A 48 -9.03 16.06 6.73
CA THR A 48 -8.69 15.29 7.93
C THR A 48 -9.91 14.53 8.42
N PHE A 49 -9.70 13.52 9.27
CA PHE A 49 -10.82 12.87 9.93
C PHE A 49 -11.62 13.88 10.77
N PRO A 50 -12.96 13.77 10.78
CA PRO A 50 -13.81 14.60 11.63
C PRO A 50 -13.39 14.48 13.09
N GLN A 51 -13.11 15.61 13.74
CA GLN A 51 -12.75 15.63 15.15
C GLN A 51 -13.98 15.26 15.99
N ARG A 52 -13.94 14.10 16.63
CA ARG A 52 -15.00 13.66 17.56
C ARG A 52 -14.77 14.29 18.92
N ALA A 53 -15.83 14.81 19.53
CA ALA A 53 -15.79 15.28 20.92
C ALA A 53 -15.25 14.16 21.83
N GLY A 54 -14.22 14.46 22.62
CA GLY A 54 -13.55 13.48 23.49
C GLY A 54 -12.40 12.69 22.83
N SER A 55 -12.05 12.94 21.56
CA SER A 55 -10.86 12.32 20.95
C SER A 55 -9.59 12.65 21.73
N ARG A 56 -8.90 11.60 22.19
CA ARG A 56 -7.64 11.68 22.95
C ARG A 56 -6.41 11.48 22.08
N VAL A 57 -6.57 11.23 20.79
CA VAL A 57 -5.43 11.08 19.88
C VAL A 57 -4.72 12.43 19.79
N ARG A 58 -3.43 12.42 20.12
CA ARG A 58 -2.54 13.56 20.01
C ARG A 58 -1.32 13.09 19.25
N LEU A 59 -1.00 13.79 18.16
CA LEU A 59 0.12 13.41 17.31
C LEU A 59 1.44 13.29 18.07
N HIS A 60 1.70 14.17 19.05
CA HIS A 60 2.94 14.12 19.82
C HIS A 60 3.07 12.83 20.63
N HIS A 61 2.00 12.32 21.25
CA HIS A 61 2.04 11.02 21.94
C HIS A 61 2.40 9.87 21.00
N ALA A 62 1.89 9.88 19.76
CA ALA A 62 2.22 8.84 18.78
C ALA A 62 3.69 8.93 18.32
N ILE A 63 4.20 10.15 18.17
CA ILE A 63 5.61 10.42 17.84
C ILE A 63 6.52 9.97 18.98
N ASP A 64 6.17 10.29 20.24
CA ASP A 64 6.93 9.92 21.43
C ASP A 64 6.91 8.40 21.64
N ALA A 65 5.76 7.74 21.47
CA ALA A 65 5.67 6.28 21.50
C ALA A 65 6.54 5.63 20.41
N THR A 66 6.55 6.19 19.19
CA THR A 66 7.41 5.70 18.10
C THR A 66 8.89 5.85 18.46
N ARG A 67 9.27 6.96 19.09
CA ARG A 67 10.63 7.22 19.58
C ARG A 67 11.06 6.19 20.62
N GLU A 68 10.21 5.96 21.63
CA GLU A 68 10.48 5.03 22.72
C GLU A 68 10.61 3.59 22.21
N LEU A 69 9.71 3.16 21.31
CA LEU A 69 9.79 1.84 20.67
C LEU A 69 11.08 1.69 19.84
N HIS A 70 11.44 2.72 19.08
CA HIS A 70 12.69 2.71 18.32
C HIS A 70 13.92 2.62 19.24
N ALA A 71 13.95 3.42 20.31
CA ALA A 71 15.02 3.39 21.31
C ALA A 71 15.11 2.03 22.04
N ALA A 72 13.98 1.35 22.22
CA ALA A 72 13.91 -0.01 22.78
C ALA A 72 14.32 -1.11 21.77
N GLY A 73 14.65 -0.77 20.53
CA GLY A 73 15.07 -1.71 19.49
C GLY A 73 13.93 -2.46 18.80
N VAL A 74 12.68 -2.00 18.96
CA VAL A 74 11.53 -2.55 18.23
C VAL A 74 11.67 -2.22 16.74
N PRO A 75 11.51 -3.19 15.82
CA PRO A 75 11.51 -2.89 14.39
C PRO A 75 10.33 -1.99 14.01
N ILE A 76 10.64 -0.90 13.29
CA ILE A 76 9.68 0.09 12.81
C ILE A 76 9.68 0.11 11.27
N PRO A 77 8.87 -0.71 10.58
CA PRO A 77 8.63 -0.53 9.14
C PRO A 77 7.75 0.71 8.90
N ALA A 78 8.02 1.41 7.79
CA ALA A 78 7.20 2.54 7.37
C ALA A 78 5.94 2.05 6.65
N GLY A 79 4.81 2.71 6.89
CA GLY A 79 3.55 2.46 6.19
C GLY A 79 2.66 3.69 6.25
N SER A 80 2.05 4.06 5.13
CA SER A 80 1.22 5.27 5.05
C SER A 80 -0.26 5.01 5.35
N ASP A 81 -0.69 3.74 5.31
CA ASP A 81 -2.08 3.31 5.47
C ASP A 81 -3.07 4.11 4.58
N ALA A 82 -2.59 4.44 3.37
CA ALA A 82 -3.41 5.03 2.33
C ALA A 82 -4.36 3.96 1.77
N PRO A 83 -5.62 4.32 1.42
CA PRO A 83 -6.11 5.68 1.18
C PRO A 83 -7.03 6.27 2.28
N ASN A 84 -6.71 6.06 3.56
CA ASN A 84 -7.48 6.70 4.65
C ASN A 84 -7.59 8.23 4.48
N THR A 85 -8.61 8.85 5.09
CA THR A 85 -8.85 10.29 5.01
C THR A 85 -7.57 11.08 5.33
N GLY A 86 -7.12 11.94 4.42
CA GLY A 86 -5.88 12.71 4.55
C GLY A 86 -4.61 11.97 4.07
N THR A 87 -4.72 10.83 3.39
CA THR A 87 -3.58 10.09 2.85
C THR A 87 -3.84 9.62 1.42
N ILE A 88 -2.80 9.62 0.58
CA ILE A 88 -2.84 9.21 -0.83
C ILE A 88 -1.75 8.17 -1.10
N HIS A 89 -2.05 7.18 -1.95
CA HIS A 89 -1.09 6.18 -2.39
C HIS A 89 0.13 6.82 -3.05
N GLY A 90 1.30 6.24 -2.80
CA GLY A 90 2.57 6.76 -3.31
C GLY A 90 3.05 7.99 -2.54
N ALA A 91 2.34 9.11 -2.61
CA ALA A 91 2.84 10.39 -2.06
C ALA A 91 2.98 10.40 -0.53
N THR A 92 2.01 9.85 0.22
CA THR A 92 2.00 9.98 1.69
C THR A 92 3.16 9.25 2.38
N ILE A 93 3.77 8.24 1.74
CA ILE A 93 4.94 7.56 2.33
C ILE A 93 6.11 8.52 2.57
N HIS A 94 6.25 9.57 1.75
CA HIS A 94 7.28 10.59 1.96
C HIS A 94 7.03 11.44 3.20
N ARG A 95 5.77 11.64 3.60
CA ARG A 95 5.42 12.29 4.86
C ARG A 95 5.68 11.36 6.03
N GLU A 96 5.33 10.07 5.91
CA GLU A 96 5.64 9.07 6.94
C GLU A 96 7.14 9.03 7.25
N LEU A 97 8.00 9.04 6.22
CA LEU A 97 9.45 9.09 6.40
C LEU A 97 9.92 10.34 7.16
N ALA A 98 9.37 11.52 6.84
CA ALA A 98 9.68 12.75 7.56
C ALA A 98 9.20 12.71 9.03
N LEU A 99 8.06 12.07 9.30
CA LEU A 99 7.53 11.90 10.65
C LEU A 99 8.35 10.91 11.47
N LEU A 100 8.87 9.85 10.86
CA LEU A 100 9.81 8.93 11.50
C LEU A 100 11.11 9.65 11.90
N VAL A 101 11.65 10.51 11.03
CA VAL A 101 12.80 11.36 11.39
C VAL A 101 12.44 12.32 12.53
N ARG A 102 11.26 12.93 12.50
CA ARG A 102 10.75 13.76 13.61
C ARG A 102 10.56 12.97 14.91
N ALA A 103 10.28 11.67 14.83
CA ALA A 103 10.25 10.75 15.97
C ALA A 103 11.65 10.35 16.47
N GLY A 104 12.73 10.83 15.87
CA GLY A 104 14.10 10.62 16.33
C GLY A 104 14.87 9.52 15.60
N LEU A 105 14.31 8.93 14.52
CA LEU A 105 15.08 8.08 13.62
C LEU A 105 16.06 8.95 12.82
N SER A 106 17.25 8.44 12.54
CA SER A 106 18.11 9.08 11.52
C SER A 106 17.49 8.94 10.12
N PRO A 107 17.85 9.78 9.14
CA PRO A 107 17.34 9.61 7.77
C PRO A 107 17.65 8.22 7.20
N ILE A 108 18.84 7.67 7.46
CA ILE A 108 19.20 6.30 7.07
C ILE A 108 18.29 5.25 7.74
N ALA A 109 17.95 5.43 9.02
CA ALA A 109 17.02 4.54 9.72
C ALA A 109 15.60 4.63 9.13
N ALA A 110 15.13 5.82 8.75
CA ALA A 110 13.86 6.01 8.06
C ALA A 110 13.86 5.36 6.65
N LEU A 111 14.96 5.49 5.88
CA LEU A 111 15.12 4.77 4.61
C LEU A 111 15.11 3.25 4.81
N THR A 112 15.74 2.77 5.88
CA THR A 112 15.71 1.35 6.26
C THR A 112 14.30 0.90 6.62
N ALA A 113 13.53 1.76 7.31
CA ALA A 113 12.13 1.51 7.66
C ALA A 113 11.25 1.31 6.43
N ALA A 114 11.52 2.00 5.31
CA ALA A 114 10.80 1.82 4.05
C ALA A 114 11.36 0.72 3.13
N THR A 115 12.52 0.13 3.43
CA THR A 115 13.20 -0.83 2.53
C THR A 115 13.53 -2.15 3.24
N GLY A 116 14.62 -2.19 3.98
CA GLY A 116 15.14 -3.40 4.60
C GLY A 116 14.30 -3.92 5.76
N ALA A 117 13.62 -3.04 6.50
CA ALA A 117 12.76 -3.44 7.63
C ALA A 117 11.53 -4.26 7.17
N PRO A 118 10.70 -3.80 6.22
CA PRO A 118 9.57 -4.60 5.73
C PRO A 118 10.05 -5.86 5.01
N ALA A 119 11.17 -5.81 4.28
CA ALA A 119 11.75 -7.01 3.67
C ALA A 119 12.09 -8.09 4.71
N ARG A 120 12.65 -7.70 5.87
CA ARG A 120 12.90 -8.64 6.99
C ARG A 120 11.60 -9.11 7.64
N ALA A 121 10.68 -8.19 7.92
CA ALA A 121 9.40 -8.49 8.57
C ALA A 121 8.57 -9.50 7.78
N PHE A 122 8.60 -9.42 6.45
CA PHE A 122 7.84 -10.28 5.55
C PHE A 122 8.66 -11.43 4.94
N ASN A 123 9.86 -11.69 5.47
CA ASN A 123 10.77 -12.75 5.01
C ASN A 123 11.06 -12.71 3.49
N LEU A 124 11.25 -11.51 2.95
CA LEU A 124 11.59 -11.25 1.55
C LEU A 124 13.11 -11.16 1.40
N SER A 125 13.74 -12.29 1.05
CA SER A 125 15.20 -12.39 0.91
C SER A 125 15.76 -11.73 -0.35
N ASP A 126 14.91 -11.47 -1.34
CA ASP A 126 15.29 -11.01 -2.69
C ASP A 126 15.30 -9.49 -2.86
N ARG A 127 14.91 -8.69 -1.86
CA ARG A 127 14.77 -7.22 -1.98
C ARG A 127 15.09 -6.48 -0.68
N GLY A 128 14.88 -5.15 -0.68
CA GLY A 128 15.08 -4.28 0.48
C GLY A 128 16.54 -3.90 0.77
N ARG A 129 17.48 -4.32 -0.09
CA ARG A 129 18.89 -3.90 -0.09
C ARG A 129 19.42 -3.89 -1.52
N ILE A 130 20.34 -2.97 -1.81
CA ILE A 130 21.06 -2.90 -3.10
C ILE A 130 22.29 -3.81 -2.98
N VAL A 131 22.17 -5.05 -3.45
CA VAL A 131 23.24 -6.06 -3.46
C VAL A 131 23.10 -6.89 -4.73
N ALA A 132 24.22 -7.25 -5.36
CA ALA A 132 24.23 -8.13 -6.54
C ALA A 132 23.48 -9.45 -6.26
N GLY A 133 22.73 -9.93 -7.25
CA GLY A 133 21.88 -11.13 -7.14
C GLY A 133 20.51 -10.90 -6.50
N ARG A 134 20.20 -9.70 -6.00
CA ARG A 134 18.85 -9.32 -5.56
C ARG A 134 18.03 -8.69 -6.68
N ARG A 135 16.71 -8.67 -6.51
CA ARG A 135 15.77 -8.02 -7.41
C ARG A 135 16.12 -6.53 -7.55
N ALA A 136 16.25 -6.07 -8.79
CA ALA A 136 16.52 -4.67 -9.12
C ALA A 136 15.26 -3.80 -9.00
N ASP A 137 14.73 -3.69 -7.78
CA ASP A 137 13.74 -2.70 -7.39
C ASP A 137 14.46 -1.47 -6.83
N LEU A 138 14.63 -0.44 -7.66
CA LEU A 138 15.48 0.71 -7.36
C LEU A 138 14.71 2.02 -7.53
N LEU A 139 15.07 3.00 -6.71
CA LEU A 139 14.59 4.37 -6.79
C LEU A 139 15.81 5.29 -6.88
N LEU A 140 15.90 6.06 -7.97
CA LEU A 140 16.87 7.14 -8.10
C LEU A 140 16.18 8.46 -7.76
N VAL A 141 16.81 9.25 -6.92
CA VAL A 141 16.31 10.56 -6.47
C VAL A 141 17.38 11.62 -6.69
N ASP A 142 16.93 12.86 -6.90
CA ASP A 142 17.79 14.04 -6.98
C ASP A 142 17.93 14.68 -5.58
N GLY A 143 19.17 14.72 -5.08
CA GLY A 143 19.51 15.11 -3.70
C GLY A 143 20.02 13.95 -2.84
N ASP A 144 20.30 14.24 -1.56
CA ASP A 144 20.85 13.26 -0.60
C ASP A 144 19.81 12.88 0.47
N PRO A 145 19.12 11.72 0.32
CA PRO A 145 18.14 11.26 1.29
C PRO A 145 18.75 10.74 2.60
N THR A 146 20.09 10.60 2.68
CA THR A 146 20.79 10.15 3.89
C THR A 146 21.06 11.28 4.88
N SER A 147 21.06 12.53 4.40
CA SER A 147 21.07 13.74 5.22
C SER A 147 19.69 14.39 5.35
N ASP A 148 18.90 14.39 4.27
CA ASP A 148 17.55 14.97 4.25
C ASP A 148 16.57 13.99 3.61
N VAL A 149 15.78 13.30 4.44
CA VAL A 149 14.82 12.30 3.98
C VAL A 149 13.77 12.86 3.02
N THR A 150 13.54 14.18 3.00
CA THR A 150 12.58 14.79 2.07
C THR A 150 13.06 14.79 0.62
N ALA A 151 14.36 14.62 0.38
CA ALA A 151 14.93 14.41 -0.96
C ALA A 151 14.32 13.18 -1.68
N THR A 152 13.74 12.23 -0.93
CA THR A 152 13.01 11.10 -1.51
C THR A 152 11.86 11.51 -2.42
N ARG A 153 11.34 12.73 -2.28
CA ARG A 153 10.25 13.29 -3.10
C ARG A 153 10.69 13.60 -4.54
N ASN A 154 11.99 13.81 -4.76
CA ASN A 154 12.56 14.23 -6.06
C ASN A 154 12.94 13.01 -6.91
N ILE A 155 11.95 12.20 -7.26
CA ILE A 155 12.17 10.94 -7.98
C ILE A 155 12.57 11.22 -9.44
N VAL A 156 13.73 10.68 -9.84
CA VAL A 156 14.28 10.78 -11.20
C VAL A 156 13.92 9.55 -12.02
N ALA A 157 14.06 8.35 -11.44
CA ALA A 157 13.79 7.11 -12.14
C ALA A 157 13.44 5.97 -11.18
N ILE A 158 12.63 5.04 -11.66
CA ILE A 158 12.17 3.87 -10.93
C ILE A 158 12.55 2.65 -11.74
N TRP A 159 13.06 1.61 -11.08
CA TRP A 159 13.20 0.28 -11.66
C TRP A 159 12.36 -0.70 -10.84
N LYS A 160 11.62 -1.56 -11.54
CA LYS A 160 10.85 -2.65 -10.93
C LYS A 160 11.29 -3.96 -11.58
N GLY A 161 11.95 -4.81 -10.82
CA GLY A 161 12.54 -6.05 -11.35
C GLY A 161 13.51 -5.83 -12.51
N GLY A 162 14.27 -4.74 -12.48
CA GLY A 162 15.24 -4.38 -13.54
C GLY A 162 14.66 -3.61 -14.73
N VAL A 163 13.34 -3.51 -14.84
CA VAL A 163 12.69 -2.72 -15.88
C VAL A 163 12.56 -1.28 -15.42
N ARG A 164 13.16 -0.34 -16.17
CA ARG A 164 13.00 1.09 -15.93
C ARG A 164 11.55 1.48 -16.23
N LEU A 165 10.95 2.23 -15.32
CA LEU A 165 9.61 2.79 -15.46
C LEU A 165 9.71 4.31 -15.52
N ASP A 166 9.04 4.88 -16.52
CA ASP A 166 8.84 6.32 -16.60
C ASP A 166 7.66 6.72 -15.73
N ARG A 167 7.87 7.74 -14.90
CA ARG A 167 6.81 8.27 -14.07
C ARG A 167 5.88 9.08 -14.95
N GLN A 168 4.66 8.60 -15.12
CA GLN A 168 3.64 9.31 -15.87
C GLN A 168 2.95 10.33 -14.97
N PRO A 169 2.65 11.55 -15.45
CA PRO A 169 1.80 12.49 -14.72
C PRO A 169 0.45 11.84 -14.40
N ALA A 170 -0.20 12.32 -13.35
CA ALA A 170 -1.44 11.70 -12.88
C ALA A 170 -2.49 11.66 -13.99
N SER A 171 -2.95 10.45 -14.31
CA SER A 171 -4.07 10.21 -15.22
C SER A 171 -5.24 9.62 -14.43
N THR A 172 -6.45 9.90 -14.91
CA THR A 172 -7.69 9.33 -14.36
C THR A 172 -7.97 7.91 -14.87
N GLU A 173 -7.07 7.35 -15.68
CA GLU A 173 -7.24 6.03 -16.28
C GLU A 173 -6.79 4.94 -15.30
N ALA A 174 -7.72 4.06 -14.93
CA ALA A 174 -7.42 2.91 -14.09
C ALA A 174 -6.43 1.97 -14.78
N GLN A 175 -5.23 1.83 -14.21
CA GLN A 175 -4.25 0.87 -14.69
C GLN A 175 -4.66 -0.55 -14.31
N ARG A 176 -4.85 -1.42 -15.30
CA ARG A 176 -5.09 -2.86 -15.09
C ARG A 176 -3.84 -3.49 -14.48
N ALA A 177 -3.96 -4.01 -13.26
CA ALA A 177 -2.91 -4.82 -12.65
C ALA A 177 -2.92 -6.24 -13.25
N GLU A 178 -1.75 -6.75 -13.59
CA GLU A 178 -1.57 -8.12 -14.08
C GLU A 178 -1.55 -9.11 -12.90
N ALA A 179 -2.30 -10.21 -13.02
CA ALA A 179 -2.53 -11.16 -11.94
C ALA A 179 -1.26 -11.94 -11.55
N VAL A 180 -1.06 -12.12 -10.24
CA VAL A 180 -0.07 -13.04 -9.67
C VAL A 180 -0.84 -14.19 -8.99
N ILE A 181 -0.52 -15.44 -9.33
CA ILE A 181 -1.13 -16.61 -8.69
C ILE A 181 -0.09 -17.32 -7.81
N ALA A 182 -0.59 -17.83 -6.68
CA ALA A 182 0.08 -18.72 -5.75
C ALA A 182 -0.81 -18.92 -4.50
N GLY A 183 -1.60 -20.00 -4.44
CA GLY A 183 -2.60 -20.34 -3.41
C GLY A 183 -4.02 -20.33 -4.00
N LYS A 184 -4.79 -21.43 -3.86
CA LYS A 184 -6.16 -21.51 -4.37
C LYS A 184 -7.12 -20.91 -3.34
N ILE A 185 -7.79 -19.82 -3.71
CA ILE A 185 -8.87 -19.21 -2.92
C ILE A 185 -10.24 -19.72 -3.40
N SER A 186 -10.36 -19.90 -4.73
CA SER A 186 -11.55 -20.37 -5.44
C SER A 186 -11.12 -21.06 -6.75
N ASP A 187 -11.83 -22.12 -7.18
CA ASP A 187 -11.76 -22.64 -8.57
C ASP A 187 -12.83 -22.04 -9.49
N PHE A 188 -13.93 -21.53 -8.93
CA PHE A 188 -15.08 -21.03 -9.68
C PHE A 188 -15.78 -22.07 -10.57
N ASP A 189 -15.62 -23.36 -10.26
CA ASP A 189 -16.22 -24.45 -11.03
C ASP A 189 -17.69 -24.71 -10.64
N GLY A 190 -18.09 -24.29 -9.43
CA GLY A 190 -19.45 -24.40 -8.89
C GLY A 190 -20.50 -23.51 -9.56
N ALA A 191 -21.74 -23.59 -9.10
CA ALA A 191 -22.86 -22.81 -9.66
C ALA A 191 -22.79 -21.31 -9.29
N GLU A 192 -22.14 -20.97 -8.18
CA GLU A 192 -22.05 -19.62 -7.62
C GLU A 192 -20.60 -19.24 -7.30
N PRO A 193 -20.23 -17.95 -7.32
CA PRO A 193 -18.93 -17.47 -6.84
C PRO A 193 -18.74 -17.86 -5.37
N SER A 194 -17.91 -18.87 -5.13
CA SER A 194 -17.63 -19.39 -3.79
C SER A 194 -16.13 -19.44 -3.54
N SER A 195 -15.75 -19.44 -2.27
CA SER A 195 -14.37 -19.61 -1.82
C SER A 195 -14.26 -20.81 -0.88
N GLU A 196 -13.06 -21.37 -0.76
CA GLU A 196 -12.81 -22.50 0.15
C GLU A 196 -12.93 -22.11 1.63
N PHE A 197 -12.79 -20.82 1.96
CA PHE A 197 -12.88 -20.29 3.31
C PHE A 197 -13.33 -18.82 3.32
N GLY A 198 -13.71 -18.33 4.50
CA GLY A 198 -14.15 -16.96 4.72
C GLY A 198 -15.59 -16.70 4.26
N GLU A 199 -16.00 -15.43 4.30
CA GLU A 199 -17.29 -14.98 3.76
C GLU A 199 -17.28 -14.89 2.22
N GLY A 200 -16.10 -15.04 1.60
CA GLY A 200 -15.96 -15.19 0.16
C GLY A 200 -15.94 -13.88 -0.62
N TRP A 201 -16.26 -14.00 -1.91
CA TRP A 201 -16.21 -12.88 -2.85
C TRP A 201 -17.48 -12.05 -2.79
N GLN A 202 -17.33 -10.74 -2.73
CA GLN A 202 -18.45 -9.80 -2.75
C GLN A 202 -18.14 -8.64 -3.70
N VAL A 203 -19.19 -8.08 -4.29
CA VAL A 203 -19.08 -6.83 -5.04
C VAL A 203 -18.66 -5.71 -4.08
N SER A 204 -17.67 -4.91 -4.47
CA SER A 204 -17.17 -3.79 -3.70
C SER A 204 -17.03 -2.56 -4.59
N THR A 205 -17.64 -1.46 -4.18
CA THR A 205 -17.55 -0.17 -4.88
C THR A 205 -17.41 0.99 -3.91
N ASP A 206 -16.98 2.13 -4.43
CA ASP A 206 -16.85 3.39 -3.70
C ASP A 206 -18.14 3.95 -3.10
N THR A 207 -19.30 3.36 -3.41
CA THR A 207 -20.60 3.72 -2.82
C THR A 207 -20.60 3.62 -1.28
N LEU A 208 -19.79 2.72 -0.71
CA LEU A 208 -19.60 2.60 0.73
C LEU A 208 -19.01 3.87 1.37
N PHE A 209 -18.30 4.69 0.59
CA PHE A 209 -17.77 5.99 0.99
C PHE A 209 -18.40 7.15 0.20
N GLY A 210 -19.63 6.95 -0.32
CA GLY A 210 -20.40 8.00 -0.99
C GLY A 210 -20.03 8.25 -2.46
N GLY A 211 -19.25 7.37 -3.09
CA GLY A 211 -18.98 7.40 -4.52
C GLY A 211 -20.16 6.91 -5.38
N ALA A 212 -19.97 6.92 -6.70
CA ALA A 212 -21.00 6.62 -7.70
C ALA A 212 -20.64 5.45 -8.62
N SER A 213 -19.53 4.75 -8.35
CA SER A 213 -19.06 3.64 -9.16
C SER A 213 -19.97 2.42 -9.00
N ASP A 214 -20.08 1.62 -10.06
CA ASP A 214 -20.89 0.40 -10.08
C ASP A 214 -20.04 -0.80 -10.49
N ALA A 215 -20.36 -1.97 -9.93
CA ALA A 215 -19.73 -3.23 -10.27
C ALA A 215 -20.74 -4.37 -10.22
N ARG A 216 -20.43 -5.42 -10.97
CA ARG A 216 -21.15 -6.69 -11.06
C ARG A 216 -20.13 -7.81 -11.01
N MET A 217 -20.55 -8.93 -10.43
CA MET A 217 -19.75 -10.12 -10.31
C MET A 217 -20.60 -11.31 -10.76
N GLN A 218 -20.08 -12.11 -11.68
CA GLN A 218 -20.75 -13.29 -12.20
C GLN A 218 -19.74 -14.37 -12.59
N LEU A 219 -20.20 -15.62 -12.65
CA LEU A 219 -19.40 -16.71 -13.20
C LEU A 219 -19.53 -16.77 -14.72
N THR A 220 -18.40 -16.95 -15.41
CA THR A 220 -18.37 -17.18 -16.86
C THR A 220 -17.79 -18.56 -17.19
N ARG A 221 -18.24 -19.13 -18.31
CA ARG A 221 -17.80 -20.43 -18.83
C ARG A 221 -17.55 -20.36 -20.34
N PRO A 222 -16.48 -20.98 -20.87
CA PRO A 222 -15.38 -21.58 -20.12
C PRO A 222 -14.57 -20.50 -19.36
N GLY A 223 -13.84 -20.89 -18.33
CA GLY A 223 -12.96 -19.98 -17.61
C GLY A 223 -11.70 -19.61 -18.40
N ALA A 224 -10.85 -18.75 -17.81
CA ALA A 224 -9.57 -18.38 -18.42
C ALA A 224 -8.51 -19.48 -18.22
N ALA A 225 -7.54 -19.55 -19.14
CA ALA A 225 -6.41 -20.48 -19.06
C ALA A 225 -6.79 -21.96 -18.87
N GLY A 226 -7.91 -22.39 -19.46
CA GLY A 226 -8.36 -23.79 -19.43
C GLY A 226 -9.13 -24.22 -18.18
N SER A 227 -9.52 -23.28 -17.31
CA SER A 227 -10.43 -23.55 -16.18
C SER A 227 -11.87 -23.78 -16.64
N ALA A 228 -12.66 -24.52 -15.85
CA ALA A 228 -14.07 -24.78 -16.16
C ALA A 228 -14.95 -23.54 -15.91
N GLY A 229 -14.61 -22.71 -14.92
CA GLY A 229 -15.22 -21.40 -14.70
C GLY A 229 -14.23 -20.30 -14.31
N ALA A 230 -14.65 -19.05 -14.47
CA ALA A 230 -13.91 -17.88 -13.98
C ALA A 230 -14.86 -16.85 -13.38
N LEU A 231 -14.35 -16.04 -12.46
CA LEU A 231 -15.06 -14.89 -11.93
C LEU A 231 -14.90 -13.71 -12.90
N GLU A 232 -15.99 -13.34 -13.55
CA GLU A 232 -16.06 -12.09 -14.30
C GLU A 232 -16.50 -10.96 -13.39
N VAL A 233 -15.69 -9.90 -13.37
CA VAL A 233 -15.99 -8.66 -12.66
C VAL A 233 -16.07 -7.55 -13.71
N SER A 234 -17.22 -6.90 -13.80
CA SER A 234 -17.47 -5.80 -14.73
C SER A 234 -18.07 -4.62 -13.99
N GLY A 235 -17.90 -3.41 -14.52
CA GLY A 235 -18.37 -2.20 -13.84
C GLY A 235 -17.80 -0.92 -14.44
N ALA A 236 -18.28 0.21 -13.94
CA ALA A 236 -17.78 1.53 -14.29
C ALA A 236 -17.25 2.25 -13.04
N ILE A 237 -16.00 2.68 -13.11
CA ILE A 237 -15.41 3.60 -12.15
C ILE A 237 -15.89 5.00 -12.52
N LYS A 238 -16.65 5.64 -11.64
CA LYS A 238 -17.21 6.97 -11.86
C LYS A 238 -16.47 8.02 -11.02
N PRO A 239 -16.28 9.23 -11.55
CA PRO A 239 -15.70 10.32 -10.77
C PRO A 239 -16.65 10.73 -9.62
N GLY A 240 -16.10 11.33 -8.56
CA GLY A 240 -16.88 11.83 -7.41
C GLY A 240 -16.35 11.36 -6.06
N SER A 241 -15.53 10.30 -6.03
CA SER A 241 -14.74 9.89 -4.87
C SER A 241 -13.26 10.28 -5.06
N PRO A 242 -12.51 10.63 -4.00
CA PRO A 242 -11.05 10.79 -4.07
C PRO A 242 -10.32 9.51 -4.50
N PHE A 243 -10.95 8.34 -4.30
CA PHE A 243 -10.45 7.03 -4.71
C PHE A 243 -11.62 6.23 -5.27
N PRO A 244 -12.00 6.45 -6.54
CA PRO A 244 -13.12 5.75 -7.09
C PRO A 244 -12.70 4.31 -7.40
N TRP A 245 -13.52 3.33 -6.99
CA TRP A 245 -13.28 1.92 -7.32
C TRP A 245 -14.59 1.19 -7.60
N ALA A 246 -14.47 0.18 -8.45
CA ALA A 246 -15.51 -0.78 -8.79
C ALA A 246 -14.84 -2.13 -8.99
N GLY A 247 -15.29 -3.16 -8.26
CA GLY A 247 -14.75 -4.50 -8.43
C GLY A 247 -15.34 -5.52 -7.47
N ALA A 248 -14.51 -6.50 -7.12
CA ALA A 248 -14.82 -7.52 -6.14
C ALA A 248 -13.78 -7.51 -5.02
N MET A 249 -14.21 -7.85 -3.81
CA MET A 249 -13.37 -8.00 -2.62
C MET A 249 -13.57 -9.40 -2.04
N PHE A 250 -12.48 -10.04 -1.65
CA PHE A 250 -12.51 -11.33 -0.95
C PHE A 250 -12.38 -11.10 0.56
N PHE A 251 -13.29 -11.69 1.33
CA PHE A 251 -13.28 -11.62 2.79
C PHE A 251 -12.85 -12.97 3.39
N PRO A 252 -11.62 -13.06 3.94
CA PRO A 252 -11.09 -14.32 4.47
C PRO A 252 -11.69 -14.72 5.83
N ALA A 253 -12.46 -13.84 6.47
CA ALA A 253 -13.10 -14.08 7.76
C ALA A 253 -14.63 -13.98 7.64
N SER A 254 -15.34 -14.69 8.50
CA SER A 254 -16.78 -14.53 8.73
C SER A 254 -16.99 -14.19 10.21
N PRO A 255 -17.53 -13.01 10.55
CA PRO A 255 -18.06 -11.97 9.65
C PRO A 255 -16.95 -11.14 8.96
N PRO A 256 -17.27 -10.40 7.88
CA PRO A 256 -16.33 -9.48 7.21
C PRO A 256 -15.63 -8.51 8.16
N MET A 257 -14.42 -8.06 7.79
CA MET A 257 -13.60 -7.11 8.57
C MET A 257 -13.14 -7.61 9.95
N THR A 258 -13.25 -8.90 10.24
CA THR A 258 -12.65 -9.52 11.42
C THR A 258 -11.30 -10.17 11.09
N PRO A 259 -10.39 -10.33 12.08
CA PRO A 259 -9.13 -11.03 11.85
C PRO A 259 -9.34 -12.48 11.43
N ALA A 260 -8.71 -12.91 10.34
CA ALA A 260 -8.67 -14.30 9.90
C ALA A 260 -7.27 -14.90 10.08
N ASN A 261 -7.20 -16.13 10.60
CA ASN A 261 -5.98 -16.92 10.60
C ASN A 261 -5.87 -17.71 9.29
N VAL A 262 -5.03 -17.24 8.37
CA VAL A 262 -4.77 -17.90 7.08
C VAL A 262 -3.45 -18.66 7.05
N SER A 263 -2.82 -18.91 8.20
CA SER A 263 -1.50 -19.57 8.29
C SER A 263 -1.49 -21.01 7.76
N ALA A 264 -2.64 -21.65 7.68
CA ALA A 264 -2.80 -22.99 7.10
C ALA A 264 -2.78 -23.00 5.55
N PHE A 265 -2.91 -21.83 4.89
CA PHE A 265 -2.94 -21.74 3.42
C PHE A 265 -1.56 -21.39 2.86
N THR A 266 -0.95 -22.33 2.13
CA THR A 266 0.34 -22.10 1.45
C THR A 266 0.17 -21.48 0.07
N ALA A 267 0.56 -20.22 -0.07
CA ALA A 267 0.79 -19.59 -1.36
C ALA A 267 2.09 -20.11 -1.98
N ARG A 268 2.04 -21.05 -2.95
CA ARG A 268 3.26 -21.45 -3.69
C ARG A 268 3.71 -20.30 -4.58
N ARG A 269 4.87 -19.71 -4.31
CA ARG A 269 5.43 -18.64 -5.14
C ARG A 269 5.84 -19.21 -6.53
N PRO A 270 5.44 -18.61 -7.66
CA PRO A 270 6.07 -18.94 -8.93
C PRO A 270 7.53 -18.47 -8.89
N THR A 271 8.47 -19.39 -8.98
CA THR A 271 9.87 -19.08 -9.27
C THR A 271 9.95 -18.60 -10.71
N ARG A 272 9.95 -17.29 -10.96
CA ARG A 272 10.42 -16.77 -12.25
C ARG A 272 11.95 -16.90 -12.25
N THR A 273 12.46 -17.92 -12.92
CA THR A 273 13.83 -17.93 -13.41
C THR A 273 13.92 -16.87 -14.50
N CYS A 274 14.62 -15.76 -14.24
CA CYS A 274 15.08 -14.88 -15.31
C CYS A 274 16.18 -15.63 -16.05
N GLU A 275 15.85 -16.29 -17.15
CA GLU A 275 16.84 -16.58 -18.17
C GLU A 275 17.22 -15.25 -18.83
N ALA A 276 18.51 -14.94 -18.82
CA ALA A 276 19.07 -13.84 -19.56
C ALA A 276 18.84 -14.12 -21.05
N LEU A 277 18.22 -13.16 -21.77
CA LEU A 277 18.20 -13.20 -23.22
C LEU A 277 19.65 -13.19 -23.73
N PRO A 278 20.05 -14.11 -24.62
CA PRO A 278 21.38 -14.08 -25.20
C PRO A 278 21.56 -12.81 -26.04
N SER A 279 22.78 -12.29 -25.97
CA SER A 279 23.30 -11.07 -26.59
C SER A 279 23.10 -10.99 -28.10
#